data_AF-A0A2H5PMK3-F1
#
_entry.id   AF-A0A2H5PMK3-F1
#
_cell.length_a   1.000
_cell.length_b   1.000
_cell.length_c   1.000
_cell.angle_alpha   90.00
_cell.angle_beta   90.00
_cell.angle_gamma   90.00
#
_symmetry.space_group_name_H-M   'P 1'
#
loop_
_entity.id
_entity.type
_entity.pdbx_description
1 polymer ?
#
loop_
_entity_poly.entity_id
_entity_poly.type
_entity_poly.pdbx_seq_one_letter_code
_entity_poly.pdbx_strand_id
1 'polypeptide(L)' 'MEGSSNFEVKGYFPDKDCIIVDPSGNIVAQIGVKKEIEDLMESKDLYHIVVKPRIDQAFIAGVIATLDYIYGESTRC' A
#
# COMPACT_ATOMS: atom_id res chain seq x y z
N MET A 1 28.44 5.65 -4.73
CA MET A 1 27.08 5.13 -5.03
C MET A 1 26.16 5.80 -4.04
N GLU A 2 25.34 6.72 -4.52
CA GLU A 2 24.37 7.46 -3.69
C GLU A 2 23.26 6.47 -3.34
N GLY A 3 23.34 5.89 -2.14
CA GLY A 3 22.28 5.01 -1.64
C GLY A 3 21.05 5.87 -1.41
N SER A 4 20.05 5.74 -2.27
CA SER A 4 18.78 6.46 -2.15
C SER A 4 18.16 6.16 -0.79
N SER A 5 18.13 7.12 0.13
CA SER A 5 17.54 6.98 1.47
C SER A 5 15.99 7.01 1.45
N ASN A 6 15.40 6.70 0.31
CA ASN A 6 13.97 6.84 0.06
C ASN A 6 13.26 5.48 0.19
N PHE A 7 12.05 5.51 0.71
CA PHE A 7 11.12 4.39 0.60
C PHE A 7 10.60 4.31 -0.84
N GLU A 8 10.32 3.09 -1.29
CA GLU A 8 9.77 2.84 -2.63
C GLU A 8 8.50 2.02 -2.52
N VAL A 9 7.47 2.39 -3.28
CA VAL A 9 6.26 1.59 -3.45
C VAL A 9 6.45 0.71 -4.69
N LYS A 10 6.29 -0.60 -4.56
CA LYS A 10 6.35 -1.57 -5.66
C LYS A 10 5.03 -2.31 -5.78
N GLY A 11 4.73 -2.79 -6.98
CA GLY A 11 3.50 -3.52 -7.28
C GLY A 11 2.45 -2.66 -7.95
N TYR A 12 1.20 -3.14 -7.97
CA TYR A 12 0.09 -2.47 -8.64
C TYR A 12 -1.08 -2.25 -7.67
N PHE A 13 -1.33 -0.98 -7.38
CA PHE A 13 -2.23 -0.58 -6.31
C PHE A 13 -3.71 -0.93 -6.56
N PRO A 14 -4.26 -0.82 -7.79
CA PRO A 14 -5.64 -1.23 -8.07
C PRO A 14 -5.90 -2.73 -7.81
N ASP A 15 -4.89 -3.57 -8.02
CA ASP A 15 -4.97 -5.01 -7.69
C ASP A 15 -4.69 -5.26 -6.19
N LYS A 16 -4.45 -4.20 -5.43
CA LYS A 16 -4.12 -4.21 -4.00
C LYS A 16 -2.90 -5.08 -3.68
N ASP A 17 -1.99 -5.26 -4.64
CA ASP A 17 -0.77 -6.05 -4.52
C ASP A 17 0.43 -5.12 -4.50
N CYS A 18 0.47 -4.26 -3.48
CA CYS A 18 1.56 -3.31 -3.28
C CYS A 18 2.40 -3.67 -2.06
N ILE A 19 3.69 -3.37 -2.14
CA ILE A 19 4.61 -3.40 -1.01
C ILE A 19 5.33 -2.06 -0.91
N ILE A 20 5.68 -1.68 0.32
CA ILE A 20 6.56 -0.55 0.59
C ILE A 20 7.88 -1.13 1.05
N VAL A 21 8.96 -0.75 0.39
CA VAL A 21 10.32 -1.19 0.70
C VAL A 21 11.16 -0.03 1.23
N ASP A 22 12.04 -0.33 2.19
CA ASP A 22 13.02 0.60 2.71
C ASP A 22 14.24 0.72 1.77
N PRO A 23 15.14 1.69 2.02
CA PRO A 23 16.39 1.84 1.26
C PRO A 23 17.30 0.60 1.23
N SER A 24 17.14 -0.30 2.22
CA SER A 24 17.89 -1.55 2.31
C SER A 24 17.23 -2.69 1.55
N GLY A 25 16.10 -2.43 0.89
CA GLY A 25 15.31 -3.42 0.14
C GLY A 25 14.40 -4.29 1.02
N ASN A 26 14.23 -3.98 2.30
CA ASN A 26 13.34 -4.73 3.17
C ASN A 26 11.90 -4.26 3.01
N ILE A 27 10.97 -5.22 3.00
CA ILE A 27 9.53 -4.92 3.05
C ILE A 27 9.20 -4.36 4.44
N VAL A 28 8.63 -3.16 4.46
CA VAL A 28 8.18 -2.46 5.67
C VAL A 28 6.66 -2.41 5.79
N ALA A 29 5.95 -2.50 4.67
CA ALA A 29 4.51 -2.70 4.65
C ALA A 29 4.09 -3.53 3.44
N GLN A 30 3.03 -4.33 3.60
CA GLN A 30 2.39 -5.07 2.53
C GLN A 30 0.89 -4.74 2.52
N ILE A 31 0.40 -4.41 1.34
CA ILE A 31 -1.01 -4.19 1.04
C ILE A 31 -1.51 -5.49 0.41
N GLY A 32 -2.68 -5.95 0.85
CA GLY A 32 -3.31 -7.13 0.29
C GLY A 32 -4.83 -7.11 0.47
N VAL A 33 -5.49 -8.04 -0.20
CA VAL A 33 -6.87 -8.43 0.06
C VAL A 33 -6.83 -9.69 0.90
N LYS A 34 -7.50 -9.70 2.05
CA LYS A 34 -7.69 -10.98 2.74
C LYS A 34 -8.67 -11.81 1.91
N LYS A 35 -8.23 -12.95 1.40
CA LYS A 35 -9.05 -13.91 0.65
C LYS A 35 -10.36 -14.28 1.34
N GLU A 36 -10.36 -14.37 2.67
CA GLU A 36 -11.56 -14.67 3.47
C GLU A 36 -12.63 -13.58 3.44
N ILE A 37 -12.26 -12.36 3.04
CA ILE A 37 -13.16 -11.20 2.97
C ILE A 37 -13.39 -10.77 1.52
N GLU A 38 -12.65 -11.29 0.53
CA GLU A 38 -12.89 -11.03 -0.90
C GLU A 38 -14.31 -11.39 -1.31
N ASP A 39 -14.84 -12.52 -0.82
CA ASP A 39 -16.20 -12.97 -1.11
C ASP A 39 -17.29 -12.19 -0.34
N LEU A 40 -16.91 -11.45 0.72
CA LEU A 40 -17.80 -10.66 1.58
C LEU A 40 -17.73 -9.15 1.28
N MET A 41 -16.74 -8.71 0.51
CA MET A 41 -16.53 -7.31 0.18
C MET A 41 -17.38 -6.93 -1.05
N GLU A 42 -18.63 -6.54 -0.82
CA GLU A 42 -19.46 -5.84 -1.83
C GLU A 42 -18.82 -4.50 -2.26
N SER A 43 -17.94 -3.92 -1.44
CA SER A 43 -17.16 -2.72 -1.78
C SER A 43 -15.66 -3.02 -1.92
N LYS A 44 -15.07 -2.56 -3.01
CA LYS A 44 -13.63 -2.67 -3.29
C LYS A 44 -12.76 -1.78 -2.39
N ASP A 45 -13.32 -1.17 -1.35
CA ASP A 45 -12.66 -0.08 -0.60
C ASP A 45 -11.92 -0.54 0.66
N LEU A 46 -12.00 -1.82 1.03
CA LEU A 46 -11.33 -2.33 2.21
C LEU A 46 -9.94 -2.91 1.85
N TYR A 47 -8.91 -2.40 2.54
CA TYR A 47 -7.51 -2.81 2.41
C TYR A 47 -7.06 -3.56 3.67
N HIS A 48 -6.32 -4.66 3.50
CA HIS A 48 -5.55 -5.25 4.60
C HIS A 48 -4.10 -4.79 4.49
N ILE A 49 -3.64 -4.02 5.48
CA ILE A 49 -2.28 -3.51 5.51
C ILE A 49 -1.54 -4.17 6.68
N VAL A 50 -0.45 -4.85 6.37
CA VAL A 50 0.47 -5.42 7.36
C VAL A 50 1.71 -4.54 7.41
N VAL A 51 1.97 -3.93 8.57
CA VAL A 51 3.11 -3.04 8.78
C VAL A 51 4.13 -3.72 9.71
N LYS A 52 5.41 -3.67 9.32
CA LYS A 52 6.51 -4.18 10.13
C LYS A 52 6.60 -3.40 11.45
N PRO A 53 6.88 -4.06 12.59
CA PRO A 53 7.07 -3.36 13.86
C PRO A 53 8.13 -2.26 13.76
N ARG A 54 7.94 -1.18 14.52
CA ARG A 54 8.83 0.00 14.58
C ARG A 54 8.82 0.89 13.33
N ILE A 55 7.90 0.66 12.41
CA ILE A 55 7.60 1.57 11.30
C ILE A 55 6.43 2.47 11.69
N ASP A 56 6.52 3.74 11.31
CA ASP A 56 5.47 4.72 11.55
C ASP A 56 4.21 4.35 10.73
N GLN A 57 3.13 4.03 11.44
CA GLN A 57 1.88 3.63 10.80
C GLN A 57 1.17 4.80 10.11
N ALA A 58 1.33 6.03 10.60
CA ALA A 58 0.77 7.23 9.99
C ALA A 58 1.49 7.55 8.67
N PHE A 59 2.80 7.34 8.60
CA PHE A 59 3.54 7.41 7.34
C PHE A 59 2.98 6.43 6.31
N ILE A 60 2.82 5.15 6.68
CA ILE A 60 2.25 4.14 5.78
C ILE A 60 0.82 4.53 5.36
N ALA A 61 -0.03 4.93 6.30
CA ALA A 61 -1.40 5.36 5.99
C ALA A 61 -1.43 6.56 5.03
N GLY A 62 -0.52 7.52 5.18
CA GLY A 62 -0.40 8.66 4.26
C GLY A 62 -0.01 8.24 2.84
N VAL A 63 0.90 7.26 2.70
CA VAL A 63 1.24 6.69 1.39
C VAL A 63 0.02 6.00 0.77
N ILE A 64 -0.72 5.19 1.54
CA ILE A 64 -1.94 4.52 1.05
C ILE A 64 -3.01 5.52 0.64
N ALA A 65 -3.27 6.55 1.45
CA ALA A 65 -4.25 7.59 1.12
C ALA A 65 -3.87 8.34 -0.16
N THR A 66 -2.57 8.56 -0.39
CA THR A 66 -2.08 9.19 -1.61
C THR A 66 -2.29 8.27 -2.82
N LEU A 67 -2.01 6.97 -2.70
CA LEU A 67 -2.25 6.00 -3.76
C LEU A 67 -3.76 5.84 -4.05
N ASP A 68 -4.58 5.78 -3.01
CA ASP A 68 -6.03 5.74 -3.11
C ASP A 68 -6.57 6.98 -3.83
N TYR A 69 -6.02 8.17 -3.56
CA TYR A 69 -6.36 9.37 -4.32
C TYR A 69 -5.96 9.31 -5.80
N ILE A 70 -4.81 8.70 -6.12
CA ILE A 70 -4.32 8.57 -7.50
C ILE A 70 -5.15 7.56 -8.31
N TYR A 71 -5.54 6.44 -7.68
CA TYR A 71 -6.16 5.30 -8.36
C TYR A 71 -7.67 5.17 -8.13
N GLY A 72 -8.20 5.78 -7.06
CA GLY A 72 -9.61 5.77 -6.69
C GLY A 72 -10.37 6.80 -7.50
N GLU A 73 -10.99 6.35 -8.61
CA GLU A 73 -12.11 6.92 -9.39
C GLU A 73 -12.36 8.46 -9.46
N SER A 74 -11.38 9.33 -9.20
CA SER A 74 -11.56 10.79 -9.28
C SER A 74 -11.26 11.38 -10.67
N THR A 75 -11.16 10.55 -11.71
CA THR A 75 -11.06 10.98 -13.12
C THR A 75 -12.11 10.32 -14.03
N ARG A 76 -13.30 10.02 -13.51
CA ARG A 76 -14.45 9.66 -14.35
C ARG A 76 -15.38 10.87 -14.42
N CYS A 77 -15.15 11.70 -15.44
CA CYS A 77 -16.12 12.69 -15.91
C CYS A 77 -17.36 12.01 -16.51
#